data_AF-A0A813KSL6-F1
#
_entry.id   AF-A0A813KSL6-F1
#
_cell.length_a   1.000
_cell.length_b   1.000
_cell.length_c   1.000
_cell.angle_alpha   90.00
_cell.angle_beta   90.00
_cell.angle_gamma   90.00
#
_symmetry.space_group_name_H-M   'P 1'
#
loop_
_entity.id
_entity.type
_entity.pdbx_description
1 polymer ?
#
loop_
_entity_poly.entity_id
_entity_poly.type
_entity_poly.pdbx_seq_one_letter_code
_entity_poly.pdbx_strand_id
1 'polypeptide(L)'
;PILAVAAFVVPTLLFPTAVLGHSYLALPASRNLLRYEAGAEKCPHCLNSGGPDNVKSRGGGVWPSRLAPGSHGLCGDPAQGKPNPDSLAGEVHLLPGPISATYRPGDIAEFHVSVSAHHKGHYEFRVCNRALDGRSLLDAAEGQACLDSWLLERAPPAADCIPDDSRGDCQPIDPRHPERWYLPPPRPGTLVAGPNFTDDQAVEYPVGTEVHVMQFKIPEGLSCSHCTLQWYAATNNNCVYDGDYLPYFCTLQSLGWDTEQWAPHSLADWATCEKRCCGPTGSGAYGEESWNCADIAVLAGDGSTAQTTAPPVIPVPTTTAGTAETTTTTATGRQGACVAAWGKCGGMGWDGPTCCVGGYTCVVDNRWYSQCVP
;
A
#
# COMPACT_ATOMS: atom_id res chain seq x y z
N PRO A 1 -39.52 18.50 54.32
CA PRO A 1 -38.52 18.97 53.33
C PRO A 1 -37.52 17.86 52.99
N ILE A 2 -37.81 17.08 51.94
CA ILE A 2 -36.85 16.16 51.34
C ILE A 2 -36.89 16.46 49.86
N LEU A 3 -35.85 17.15 49.35
CA LEU A 3 -35.67 17.42 47.93
C LEU A 3 -35.35 16.10 47.23
N ALA A 4 -36.18 15.70 46.28
CA ALA A 4 -35.84 14.67 45.31
C ALA A 4 -34.96 15.30 44.22
N VAL A 5 -33.69 14.90 44.18
CA VAL A 5 -32.79 15.22 43.06
C VAL A 5 -33.04 14.17 41.98
N ALA A 6 -33.76 14.56 40.92
CA ALA A 6 -33.87 13.76 39.72
C ALA A 6 -32.55 13.85 38.95
N ALA A 7 -31.80 12.75 38.92
CA ALA A 7 -30.61 12.62 38.08
C ALA A 7 -31.05 12.47 36.62
N PHE A 8 -30.88 13.54 35.84
CA PHE A 8 -30.97 13.47 34.38
C PHE A 8 -29.76 12.70 33.86
N VAL A 9 -29.98 11.46 33.43
CA VAL A 9 -29.01 10.71 32.63
C VAL A 9 -29.03 11.32 31.23
N VAL A 10 -28.05 12.17 30.92
CA VAL A 10 -27.79 12.58 29.55
C VAL A 10 -27.28 11.33 28.82
N PRO A 11 -27.95 10.84 27.77
CA PRO A 11 -27.39 9.77 26.98
C PRO A 11 -26.17 10.36 26.26
N THR A 12 -24.98 9.93 26.66
CA THR A 12 -23.78 10.06 25.83
C THR A 12 -24.10 9.38 24.51
N LEU A 13 -24.41 10.18 23.49
CA LEU A 13 -24.38 9.76 22.11
C LEU A 13 -22.94 9.30 21.84
N LEU A 14 -22.70 8.00 21.99
CA LEU A 14 -21.55 7.35 21.41
C LEU A 14 -21.69 7.55 19.90
N PHE A 15 -20.98 8.54 19.37
CA PHE A 15 -20.71 8.58 17.94
C PHE A 15 -19.98 7.27 17.62
N PRO A 16 -20.44 6.47 16.64
CA PRO A 16 -19.72 5.28 16.25
C PRO A 16 -18.31 5.71 15.85
N THR A 17 -17.32 5.18 16.57
CA THR A 17 -15.92 5.34 16.21
C THR A 17 -15.76 4.77 14.80
N ALA A 18 -15.20 5.60 13.94
CA ALA A 18 -15.10 5.33 12.52
C ALA A 18 -14.05 4.24 12.32
N VAL A 19 -14.50 3.18 11.69
CA VAL A 19 -13.72 2.02 11.24
C VAL A 19 -12.86 2.60 10.05
N LEU A 20 -11.54 2.34 9.95
CA LEU A 20 -10.57 2.99 9.04
C LEU A 20 -9.71 1.95 8.29
N GLY A 21 -9.75 1.93 6.95
CA GLY A 21 -8.86 1.11 6.11
C GLY A 21 -7.40 1.53 6.27
N HIS A 22 -6.43 0.66 5.94
CA HIS A 22 -5.10 0.73 6.56
C HIS A 22 -3.92 0.93 5.60
N SER A 23 -4.15 1.18 4.31
CA SER A 23 -3.05 1.39 3.37
C SER A 23 -3.46 2.19 2.15
N TYR A 24 -2.48 2.81 1.49
CA TYR A 24 -2.69 3.51 0.22
C TYR A 24 -1.45 3.48 -0.67
N LEU A 25 -1.68 3.55 -1.97
CA LEU A 25 -0.62 3.72 -2.97
C LEU A 25 -0.03 5.13 -2.86
N ALA A 26 1.25 5.19 -2.47
CA ALA A 26 1.98 6.43 -2.22
C ALA A 26 2.88 6.84 -3.41
N LEU A 27 3.43 5.85 -4.14
CA LEU A 27 4.18 6.06 -5.38
C LEU A 27 3.70 5.04 -6.43
N PRO A 28 3.24 5.50 -7.62
CA PRO A 28 2.90 6.88 -7.94
C PRO A 28 1.76 7.40 -7.05
N ALA A 29 1.68 8.71 -6.82
CA ALA A 29 0.68 9.26 -5.92
C ALA A 29 -0.74 8.91 -6.40
N SER A 30 -1.51 8.27 -5.52
CA SER A 30 -2.91 7.92 -5.77
C SER A 30 -3.85 9.12 -5.66
N ARG A 31 -5.02 9.01 -6.28
CA ARG A 31 -6.06 10.05 -6.28
C ARG A 31 -6.50 10.40 -4.86
N ASN A 32 -6.68 9.41 -3.98
CA ASN A 32 -6.99 9.62 -2.56
C ASN A 32 -5.87 10.36 -1.81
N LEU A 33 -4.60 10.04 -2.08
CA LEU A 33 -3.48 10.80 -1.52
C LEU A 33 -3.49 12.26 -2.01
N LEU A 34 -3.63 12.47 -3.32
CA LEU A 34 -3.67 13.82 -3.89
C LEU A 34 -4.85 14.65 -3.35
N ARG A 35 -6.02 14.02 -3.18
CA ARG A 35 -7.18 14.65 -2.53
C ARG A 35 -6.90 14.99 -1.07
N TYR A 36 -6.18 14.14 -0.35
CA TYR A 36 -5.81 14.40 1.04
C TYR A 36 -4.86 15.59 1.13
N GLU A 37 -3.83 15.65 0.28
CA GLU A 37 -2.89 16.77 0.21
C GLU A 37 -3.57 18.09 -0.16
N ALA A 38 -4.65 18.03 -0.95
CA ALA A 38 -5.50 19.18 -1.27
C ALA A 38 -6.54 19.53 -0.19
N GLY A 39 -6.59 18.79 0.93
CA GLY A 39 -7.58 18.97 2.01
C GLY A 39 -9.00 18.50 1.68
N ALA A 40 -9.18 17.76 0.58
CA ALA A 40 -10.45 17.25 0.07
C ALA A 40 -10.74 15.79 0.45
N GLU A 41 -9.80 15.12 1.11
CA GLU A 41 -9.92 13.80 1.73
C GLU A 41 -9.31 13.88 3.14
N LYS A 42 -9.87 13.14 4.10
CA LYS A 42 -9.38 13.09 5.48
C LYS A 42 -8.64 11.80 5.79
N CYS A 43 -9.00 10.72 5.12
CA CYS A 43 -8.42 9.41 5.35
C CYS A 43 -8.03 8.74 4.03
N PRO A 44 -6.83 9.02 3.50
CA PRO A 44 -6.39 8.42 2.25
C PRO A 44 -6.22 6.89 2.34
N HIS A 45 -6.10 6.33 3.55
CA HIS A 45 -5.98 4.89 3.78
C HIS A 45 -7.34 4.17 3.88
N CYS A 46 -8.47 4.90 3.99
CA CYS A 46 -9.78 4.33 4.28
C CYS A 46 -10.56 3.79 3.07
N LEU A 47 -9.90 3.53 1.96
CA LEU A 47 -10.55 3.15 0.69
C LEU A 47 -10.74 1.62 0.60
N ASN A 48 -11.47 1.07 1.57
CA ASN A 48 -11.83 -0.34 1.66
C ASN A 48 -13.31 -0.60 1.30
N SER A 49 -13.97 0.36 0.62
CA SER A 49 -15.39 0.26 0.24
C SER A 49 -16.33 -0.04 1.42
N GLY A 50 -16.08 0.55 2.58
CA GLY A 50 -16.91 0.34 3.78
C GLY A 50 -16.74 -1.04 4.44
N GLY A 51 -15.71 -1.79 4.06
CA GLY A 51 -15.32 -3.04 4.69
C GLY A 51 -16.01 -4.31 4.15
N PRO A 52 -15.60 -5.49 4.65
CA PRO A 52 -15.94 -6.79 4.07
C PRO A 52 -17.45 -7.07 3.94
N ASP A 53 -18.25 -6.69 4.95
CA ASP A 53 -19.69 -6.93 4.95
C ASP A 53 -20.42 -6.09 3.89
N ASN A 54 -20.02 -4.82 3.71
CA ASN A 54 -20.60 -3.96 2.68
C ASN A 54 -20.23 -4.48 1.29
N VAL A 55 -18.96 -4.83 1.06
CA VAL A 55 -18.49 -5.39 -0.21
C VAL A 55 -19.21 -6.71 -0.53
N LYS A 56 -19.29 -7.63 0.45
CA LYS A 56 -20.03 -8.90 0.30
C LYS A 56 -21.49 -8.69 -0.09
N SER A 57 -22.17 -7.75 0.59
CA SER A 57 -23.57 -7.42 0.33
C SER A 57 -23.76 -6.85 -1.09
N ARG A 58 -22.96 -5.84 -1.47
CA ARG A 58 -23.01 -5.21 -2.80
C ARG A 58 -22.64 -6.20 -3.92
N GLY A 59 -21.73 -7.13 -3.66
CA GLY A 59 -21.26 -8.13 -4.62
C GLY A 59 -22.09 -9.41 -4.68
N GLY A 60 -23.19 -9.51 -3.94
CA GLY A 60 -24.04 -10.71 -3.93
C GLY A 60 -23.29 -11.97 -3.46
N GLY A 61 -22.28 -11.81 -2.58
CA GLY A 61 -21.47 -12.93 -2.11
C GLY A 61 -20.43 -13.45 -3.11
N VAL A 62 -20.12 -12.71 -4.17
CA VAL A 62 -18.98 -13.01 -5.06
C VAL A 62 -17.66 -12.57 -4.43
N TRP A 63 -16.70 -13.49 -4.38
CA TRP A 63 -15.34 -13.25 -3.93
C TRP A 63 -14.35 -13.70 -5.01
N PRO A 64 -13.24 -12.98 -5.24
CA PRO A 64 -12.90 -11.64 -4.72
C PRO A 64 -13.68 -10.50 -5.40
N SER A 65 -13.62 -9.27 -4.86
CA SER A 65 -14.44 -8.14 -5.38
C SER A 65 -14.13 -7.77 -6.82
N ARG A 66 -12.94 -8.08 -7.34
CA ARG A 66 -12.62 -7.90 -8.77
C ARG A 66 -13.52 -8.68 -9.72
N LEU A 67 -14.13 -9.79 -9.25
CA LEU A 67 -15.09 -10.58 -10.03
C LEU A 67 -16.52 -10.00 -9.97
N ALA A 68 -16.74 -9.00 -9.12
CA ALA A 68 -17.98 -8.24 -9.02
C ALA A 68 -17.62 -6.75 -8.79
N PRO A 69 -17.03 -6.06 -9.79
CA PRO A 69 -16.35 -4.77 -9.57
C PRO A 69 -17.26 -3.64 -9.06
N GLY A 70 -18.59 -3.75 -9.23
CA GLY A 70 -19.55 -2.83 -8.60
C GLY A 70 -19.67 -2.96 -7.07
N SER A 71 -19.03 -3.97 -6.47
CA SER A 71 -19.08 -4.25 -5.03
C SER A 71 -18.10 -3.41 -4.20
N HIS A 72 -16.88 -3.25 -4.70
CA HIS A 72 -15.84 -2.41 -4.09
C HIS A 72 -15.71 -1.05 -4.78
N GLY A 73 -16.16 -0.95 -6.04
CA GLY A 73 -15.82 0.17 -6.91
C GLY A 73 -14.43 -0.04 -7.53
N LEU A 74 -14.09 0.77 -8.53
CA LEU A 74 -12.83 0.60 -9.27
C LEU A 74 -11.64 1.32 -8.62
N CYS A 75 -11.90 2.26 -7.73
CA CYS A 75 -10.88 3.07 -7.08
C CYS A 75 -11.10 3.19 -5.57
N GLY A 76 -11.85 2.25 -4.97
CA GLY A 76 -12.00 2.10 -3.51
C GLY A 76 -13.15 2.85 -2.84
N ASP A 77 -14.09 3.39 -3.64
CA ASP A 77 -15.25 4.11 -3.13
C ASP A 77 -16.40 3.17 -2.69
N PRO A 78 -17.07 3.46 -1.57
CA PRO A 78 -16.87 4.64 -0.72
C PRO A 78 -15.69 4.48 0.25
N ALA A 79 -15.09 5.60 0.65
CA ALA A 79 -14.28 5.62 1.87
C ALA A 79 -15.11 5.09 3.06
N GLN A 80 -14.44 4.43 4.00
CA GLN A 80 -15.10 3.82 5.13
C GLN A 80 -15.95 4.78 5.96
N GLY A 81 -17.09 4.28 6.45
CA GLY A 81 -18.07 5.09 7.18
C GLY A 81 -18.83 6.11 6.30
N LYS A 82 -18.61 6.13 4.98
CA LYS A 82 -19.41 6.90 4.03
C LYS A 82 -20.49 6.02 3.39
N PRO A 83 -21.64 6.62 2.99
CA PRO A 83 -22.66 5.88 2.26
C PRO A 83 -22.14 5.43 0.90
N ASN A 84 -22.71 4.35 0.38
CA ASN A 84 -22.43 3.89 -0.98
C ASN A 84 -22.84 4.99 -1.99
N PRO A 85 -22.02 5.23 -3.02
CA PRO A 85 -22.38 6.17 -4.07
C PRO A 85 -23.53 5.63 -4.92
N ASP A 86 -24.45 6.51 -5.33
CA ASP A 86 -25.62 6.15 -6.15
C ASP A 86 -25.25 5.79 -7.60
N SER A 87 -24.05 6.18 -8.05
CA SER A 87 -23.55 5.95 -9.41
C SER A 87 -22.03 6.05 -9.45
N LEU A 88 -21.41 5.54 -10.52
CA LEU A 88 -19.98 5.68 -10.78
C LEU A 88 -19.53 7.15 -10.86
N ALA A 89 -20.38 8.04 -11.35
CA ALA A 89 -20.08 9.48 -11.39
C ALA A 89 -19.97 10.10 -9.98
N GLY A 90 -20.58 9.46 -8.97
CA GLY A 90 -20.46 9.82 -7.56
C GLY A 90 -19.24 9.22 -6.86
N GLU A 91 -18.51 8.29 -7.50
CA GLU A 91 -17.23 7.75 -7.01
C GLU A 91 -16.12 8.80 -7.24
N VAL A 92 -15.86 9.61 -6.23
CA VAL A 92 -14.94 10.75 -6.33
C VAL A 92 -13.50 10.34 -6.64
N HIS A 93 -13.11 9.10 -6.31
CA HIS A 93 -11.80 8.53 -6.61
C HIS A 93 -11.75 7.86 -7.99
N LEU A 94 -12.90 7.61 -8.62
CA LEU A 94 -12.98 7.15 -10.01
C LEU A 94 -12.85 8.29 -11.02
N LEU A 95 -12.98 9.54 -10.59
CA LEU A 95 -12.76 10.71 -11.45
C LEU A 95 -11.27 10.90 -11.76
N PRO A 96 -10.89 11.13 -13.02
CA PRO A 96 -9.49 11.27 -13.40
C PRO A 96 -8.88 12.55 -12.85
N GLY A 97 -7.64 12.43 -12.38
CA GLY A 97 -6.82 13.50 -11.83
C GLY A 97 -5.58 13.81 -12.68
N PRO A 98 -4.63 14.60 -12.14
CA PRO A 98 -3.38 14.89 -12.81
C PRO A 98 -2.48 13.65 -12.88
N ILE A 99 -1.67 13.55 -13.93
CA ILE A 99 -0.67 12.48 -14.10
C ILE A 99 0.38 12.59 -12.98
N SER A 100 0.52 11.54 -12.18
CA SER A 100 1.46 11.47 -11.04
C SER A 100 2.78 10.76 -11.37
N ALA A 101 2.86 10.02 -12.48
CA ALA A 101 4.11 9.47 -13.00
C ALA A 101 4.06 9.22 -14.52
N THR A 102 5.22 9.21 -15.18
CA THR A 102 5.38 8.82 -16.58
C THR A 102 6.41 7.70 -16.68
N TYR A 103 6.05 6.65 -17.40
CA TYR A 103 6.90 5.49 -17.68
C TYR A 103 7.03 5.28 -19.19
N ARG A 104 7.87 4.32 -19.57
CA ARG A 104 8.00 3.80 -20.92
C ARG A 104 7.59 2.33 -20.97
N PRO A 105 7.15 1.84 -22.14
CA PRO A 105 6.99 0.42 -22.35
C PRO A 105 8.32 -0.30 -22.05
N GLY A 106 8.27 -1.39 -21.29
CA GLY A 106 9.44 -2.16 -20.87
C GLY A 106 10.13 -1.67 -19.58
N ASP A 107 9.73 -0.52 -19.01
CA ASP A 107 10.33 -0.02 -17.77
C ASP A 107 10.14 -0.99 -16.59
N ILE A 108 11.11 -0.99 -15.67
CA ILE A 108 10.91 -1.52 -14.32
C ILE A 108 10.50 -0.35 -13.43
N ALA A 109 9.21 -0.28 -13.09
CA ALA A 109 8.63 0.77 -12.27
C ALA A 109 8.68 0.41 -10.78
N GLU A 110 9.10 1.36 -9.96
CA GLU A 110 9.07 1.26 -8.50
C GLU A 110 7.75 1.82 -7.95
N PHE A 111 7.06 1.03 -7.15
CA PHE A 111 5.83 1.43 -6.46
C PHE A 111 6.00 1.37 -4.94
N HIS A 112 5.36 2.32 -4.25
CA HIS A 112 5.38 2.40 -2.80
C HIS A 112 3.97 2.34 -2.25
N VAL A 113 3.72 1.45 -1.30
CA VAL A 113 2.46 1.38 -0.55
C VAL A 113 2.73 1.76 0.90
N SER A 114 2.05 2.80 1.38
CA SER A 114 2.09 3.20 2.78
C SER A 114 1.10 2.36 3.57
N VAL A 115 1.53 1.82 4.70
CA VAL A 115 0.73 0.94 5.56
C VAL A 115 0.65 1.53 6.97
N SER A 116 -0.56 1.63 7.53
CA SER A 116 -0.80 2.02 8.93
C SER A 116 -1.07 0.81 9.83
N ALA A 117 -1.69 -0.25 9.30
CA ALA A 117 -1.81 -1.56 9.96
C ALA A 117 -1.58 -2.70 8.97
N HIS A 118 -0.79 -3.68 9.39
CA HIS A 118 -0.37 -4.82 8.57
C HIS A 118 -1.36 -5.97 8.69
N HIS A 119 -2.04 -6.31 7.59
CA HIS A 119 -3.05 -7.37 7.53
C HIS A 119 -2.61 -8.62 6.75
N LYS A 120 -1.29 -8.73 6.46
CA LYS A 120 -0.71 -9.75 5.57
C LYS A 120 -1.40 -9.76 4.19
N GLY A 121 -1.15 -10.79 3.39
CA GLY A 121 -1.83 -10.98 2.10
C GLY A 121 -0.95 -10.55 0.94
N HIS A 122 -1.53 -9.89 -0.05
CA HIS A 122 -0.77 -9.48 -1.23
C HIS A 122 -1.31 -8.20 -1.87
N TYR A 123 -0.48 -7.64 -2.76
CA TYR A 123 -0.86 -6.60 -3.69
C TYR A 123 -0.81 -7.08 -5.13
N GLU A 124 -1.65 -6.48 -5.97
CA GLU A 124 -1.60 -6.58 -7.42
C GLU A 124 -1.72 -5.18 -8.03
N PHE A 125 -1.20 -5.01 -9.24
CA PHE A 125 -1.28 -3.74 -9.97
C PHE A 125 -1.83 -3.97 -11.38
N ARG A 126 -2.72 -3.10 -11.82
CA ARG A 126 -3.37 -3.17 -13.14
C ARG A 126 -3.34 -1.82 -13.82
N VAL A 127 -3.27 -1.80 -15.15
CA VAL A 127 -3.38 -0.56 -15.92
C VAL A 127 -4.52 -0.63 -16.92
N CYS A 128 -5.39 0.39 -16.92
CA CYS A 128 -6.24 0.67 -18.06
C CYS A 128 -5.51 1.67 -18.96
N ASN A 129 -5.38 1.36 -20.25
CA ASN A 129 -4.66 2.18 -21.24
C ASN A 129 -5.41 3.48 -21.63
N ARG A 130 -6.35 3.91 -20.79
CA ARG A 130 -7.04 5.20 -20.84
C ARG A 130 -7.37 5.61 -19.42
N ALA A 131 -7.65 6.89 -19.22
CA ALA A 131 -8.22 7.38 -17.98
C ALA A 131 -9.61 6.77 -17.78
N LEU A 132 -9.80 6.05 -16.67
CA LEU A 132 -11.12 5.70 -16.20
C LEU A 132 -11.79 6.95 -15.62
N ASP A 133 -13.04 7.15 -16.00
CA ASP A 133 -13.88 8.27 -15.57
C ASP A 133 -15.31 7.79 -15.36
N GLY A 134 -15.76 7.81 -14.11
CA GLY A 134 -17.09 7.36 -13.69
C GLY A 134 -18.26 8.12 -14.33
N ARG A 135 -17.99 9.27 -14.97
CA ARG A 135 -18.99 10.03 -15.74
C ARG A 135 -19.22 9.48 -17.15
N SER A 136 -18.30 8.66 -17.65
CA SER A 136 -18.28 8.18 -19.04
C SER A 136 -18.32 6.65 -19.17
N LEU A 137 -17.96 5.93 -18.11
CA LEU A 137 -18.08 4.47 -18.07
C LEU A 137 -19.55 4.04 -18.11
N LEU A 138 -19.83 2.98 -18.86
CA LEU A 138 -21.12 2.30 -18.90
C LEU A 138 -21.43 1.68 -17.53
N ASP A 139 -20.47 0.93 -17.00
CA ASP A 139 -20.55 0.27 -15.70
C ASP A 139 -19.14 -0.06 -15.16
N ALA A 140 -19.09 -0.61 -13.94
CA ALA A 140 -17.82 -0.98 -13.31
C ALA A 140 -17.15 -2.17 -14.04
N ALA A 141 -17.92 -3.02 -14.72
CA ALA A 141 -17.38 -4.17 -15.43
C ALA A 141 -16.57 -3.73 -16.66
N GLU A 142 -17.01 -2.70 -17.37
CA GLU A 142 -16.25 -2.07 -18.46
C GLU A 142 -14.88 -1.59 -17.98
N GLY A 143 -14.85 -0.87 -16.86
CA GLY A 143 -13.61 -0.35 -16.29
C GLY A 143 -12.68 -1.47 -15.80
N GLN A 144 -13.22 -2.47 -15.10
CA GLN A 144 -12.44 -3.62 -14.64
C GLN A 144 -11.88 -4.44 -15.82
N ALA A 145 -12.65 -4.62 -16.89
CA ALA A 145 -12.18 -5.32 -18.09
C ALA A 145 -10.99 -4.58 -18.74
N CYS A 146 -11.00 -3.25 -18.72
CA CYS A 146 -9.85 -2.47 -19.19
C CYS A 146 -8.63 -2.68 -18.30
N LEU A 147 -8.79 -2.66 -16.98
CA LEU A 147 -7.71 -2.88 -16.01
C LEU A 147 -7.12 -4.29 -16.11
N ASP A 148 -7.97 -5.30 -16.22
CA ASP A 148 -7.58 -6.70 -16.34
C ASP A 148 -6.83 -6.99 -17.66
N SER A 149 -6.91 -6.11 -18.67
CA SER A 149 -6.14 -6.24 -19.91
C SER A 149 -4.63 -6.00 -19.72
N TRP A 150 -4.23 -5.30 -18.65
CA TRP A 150 -2.83 -5.07 -18.29
C TRP A 150 -2.60 -5.29 -16.80
N LEU A 151 -2.75 -6.53 -16.34
CA LEU A 151 -2.24 -6.99 -15.06
C LEU A 151 -0.70 -6.98 -15.09
N LEU A 152 -0.09 -6.24 -14.17
CA LEU A 152 1.36 -6.07 -14.12
C LEU A 152 2.01 -7.26 -13.43
N GLU A 153 3.11 -7.74 -14.01
CA GLU A 153 3.97 -8.73 -13.39
C GLU A 153 5.06 -8.04 -12.56
N ARG A 154 5.46 -8.67 -11.47
CA ARG A 154 6.63 -8.26 -10.71
C ARG A 154 7.90 -8.31 -11.55
N ALA A 155 8.83 -7.41 -11.26
CA ALA A 155 10.19 -7.51 -11.74
C ALA A 155 10.91 -8.70 -11.08
N PRO A 156 11.91 -9.31 -11.75
CA PRO A 156 12.75 -10.30 -11.09
C PRO A 156 13.42 -9.71 -9.84
N PRO A 157 13.42 -10.42 -8.71
CA PRO A 157 14.16 -10.00 -7.52
C PRO A 157 15.64 -9.76 -7.83
N ALA A 158 16.28 -8.89 -7.05
CA ALA A 158 17.71 -8.66 -7.18
C ALA A 158 18.51 -9.96 -6.98
N ALA A 159 19.62 -10.11 -7.72
CA ALA A 159 20.43 -11.33 -7.69
C ALA A 159 21.10 -11.61 -6.33
N ASP A 160 21.17 -10.60 -5.45
CA ASP A 160 21.73 -10.69 -4.11
C ASP A 160 20.68 -10.96 -3.01
N CYS A 161 19.42 -11.19 -3.39
CA CYS A 161 18.36 -11.52 -2.45
C CYS A 161 18.64 -12.84 -1.73
N ILE A 162 18.36 -12.85 -0.43
CA ILE A 162 18.50 -14.01 0.45
C ILE A 162 17.16 -14.34 1.12
N PRO A 163 16.96 -15.56 1.65
CA PRO A 163 15.82 -15.84 2.50
C PRO A 163 15.73 -14.87 3.68
N ASP A 164 14.51 -14.41 3.97
CA ASP A 164 14.19 -13.43 5.02
C ASP A 164 14.96 -12.09 4.90
N ASP A 165 15.26 -11.68 3.67
CA ASP A 165 15.85 -10.37 3.38
C ASP A 165 14.97 -9.23 3.94
N SER A 166 15.63 -8.21 4.48
CA SER A 166 14.98 -6.98 4.95
C SER A 166 14.21 -6.21 3.87
N ARG A 167 14.54 -6.45 2.59
CA ARG A 167 13.84 -5.90 1.42
C ARG A 167 12.66 -6.80 1.08
N GLY A 168 11.44 -6.29 1.26
CA GLY A 168 10.22 -7.05 0.95
C GLY A 168 10.13 -7.55 -0.50
N ASP A 169 10.77 -6.86 -1.44
CA ASP A 169 10.78 -7.25 -2.86
C ASP A 169 11.68 -8.46 -3.19
N CYS A 170 12.50 -8.90 -2.24
CA CYS A 170 13.37 -10.07 -2.39
C CYS A 170 12.66 -11.43 -2.30
N GLN A 171 11.37 -11.43 -1.99
CA GLN A 171 10.56 -12.65 -2.00
C GLN A 171 10.54 -13.30 -3.41
N PRO A 172 10.58 -14.64 -3.50
CA PRO A 172 10.53 -15.35 -4.78
C PRO A 172 9.28 -15.04 -5.61
N ILE A 173 9.50 -14.99 -6.92
CA ILE A 173 8.64 -15.49 -7.99
C ILE A 173 7.53 -16.49 -7.59
N ASP A 174 6.25 -16.13 -7.42
CA ASP A 174 5.19 -17.15 -7.51
C ASP A 174 4.96 -17.50 -8.99
N PRO A 175 5.30 -18.71 -9.45
CA PRO A 175 5.17 -19.06 -10.86
C PRO A 175 3.70 -19.17 -11.32
N ARG A 176 2.74 -19.34 -10.41
CA ARG A 176 1.30 -19.34 -10.73
C ARG A 176 0.72 -17.92 -10.76
N HIS A 177 1.34 -17.02 -10.00
CA HIS A 177 0.89 -15.66 -9.77
C HIS A 177 2.04 -14.64 -9.81
N PRO A 178 2.70 -14.45 -10.98
CA PRO A 178 3.80 -13.50 -11.10
C PRO A 178 3.39 -12.04 -10.82
N GLU A 179 2.09 -11.75 -10.83
CA GLU A 179 1.48 -10.48 -10.45
C GLU A 179 1.46 -10.20 -8.94
N ARG A 180 1.56 -11.24 -8.09
CA ARG A 180 1.34 -11.11 -6.64
C ARG A 180 2.62 -10.71 -5.92
N TRP A 181 2.54 -9.60 -5.20
CA TRP A 181 3.53 -9.20 -4.22
C TRP A 181 2.99 -9.48 -2.83
N TYR A 182 3.51 -10.48 -2.12
CA TYR A 182 3.04 -10.87 -0.80
C TYR A 182 3.61 -9.94 0.27
N LEU A 183 2.80 -9.53 1.24
CA LEU A 183 3.28 -8.62 2.29
C LEU A 183 4.33 -9.32 3.16
N PRO A 184 5.55 -8.76 3.29
CA PRO A 184 6.60 -9.31 4.15
C PRO A 184 6.21 -9.21 5.62
N PRO A 185 6.91 -9.90 6.53
CA PRO A 185 6.73 -9.75 7.96
C PRO A 185 6.80 -8.28 8.37
N PRO A 186 5.91 -7.85 9.28
CA PRO A 186 5.86 -6.46 9.73
C PRO A 186 7.18 -6.05 10.38
N ARG A 187 7.67 -4.85 10.07
CA ARG A 187 8.89 -4.30 10.69
C ARG A 187 8.68 -4.05 12.19
N PRO A 188 9.75 -4.02 13.01
CA PRO A 188 9.63 -3.68 14.43
C PRO A 188 8.93 -2.32 14.63
N GLY A 189 7.84 -2.32 15.38
CA GLY A 189 7.02 -1.12 15.63
C GLY A 189 5.85 -0.93 14.64
N THR A 190 5.75 -1.73 13.58
CA THR A 190 4.56 -1.79 12.73
C THR A 190 3.40 -2.41 13.51
N LEU A 191 2.24 -1.75 13.48
CA LEU A 191 1.01 -2.31 14.03
C LEU A 191 0.53 -3.49 13.17
N VAL A 192 0.30 -4.65 13.79
CA VAL A 192 -0.12 -5.89 13.10
C VAL A 192 -1.55 -6.22 13.45
N ALA A 193 -2.41 -6.34 12.43
CA ALA A 193 -3.81 -6.68 12.62
C ALA A 193 -4.01 -8.19 12.76
N GLY A 194 -4.43 -8.62 13.96
CA GLY A 194 -4.86 -9.99 14.22
C GLY A 194 -6.31 -10.26 13.81
N PRO A 195 -6.83 -11.48 14.03
CA PRO A 195 -8.19 -11.83 13.59
C PRO A 195 -9.34 -11.08 14.27
N ASN A 196 -9.10 -10.53 15.46
CA ASN A 196 -10.05 -9.71 16.22
C ASN A 196 -9.68 -8.23 16.19
N PHE A 197 -8.87 -7.82 15.19
CA PHE A 197 -8.48 -6.42 15.07
C PHE A 197 -9.71 -5.56 14.78
N THR A 198 -9.84 -4.48 15.53
CA THR A 198 -10.86 -3.46 15.32
C THR A 198 -10.17 -2.20 14.85
N ASP A 199 -10.71 -1.55 13.84
CA ASP A 199 -10.07 -0.40 13.20
C ASP A 199 -9.78 0.80 14.11
N ASP A 200 -10.45 0.93 15.26
CA ASP A 200 -10.12 1.91 16.31
C ASP A 200 -8.68 1.74 16.85
N GLN A 201 -8.05 0.59 16.56
CA GLN A 201 -6.68 0.27 16.92
C GLN A 201 -5.67 0.80 15.88
N ALA A 202 -6.11 1.27 14.72
CA ALA A 202 -5.26 1.83 13.66
C ALA A 202 -4.60 3.15 14.07
N VAL A 203 -3.38 3.41 13.61
CA VAL A 203 -2.71 4.68 13.85
C VAL A 203 -3.28 5.76 12.93
N GLU A 204 -3.78 6.85 13.51
CA GLU A 204 -4.25 8.02 12.77
C GLU A 204 -3.08 8.70 12.04
N TYR A 205 -3.32 9.15 10.81
CA TYR A 205 -2.35 9.86 9.98
C TYR A 205 -1.75 11.07 10.74
N PRO A 206 -0.42 11.37 10.68
CA PRO A 206 0.47 11.22 9.52
C PRO A 206 1.34 9.97 9.42
N VAL A 207 1.16 8.98 10.28
CA VAL A 207 2.14 7.89 10.38
C VAL A 207 1.69 6.67 9.57
N GLY A 208 2.13 6.60 8.31
CA GLY A 208 2.41 5.27 7.75
C GLY A 208 3.47 4.64 8.65
N THR A 209 3.11 3.58 9.36
CA THR A 209 4.02 2.87 10.27
C THR A 209 5.04 2.06 9.48
N GLU A 210 4.71 1.72 8.23
CA GLU A 210 5.57 1.01 7.29
C GLU A 210 5.34 1.49 5.85
N VAL A 211 6.38 1.36 5.01
CA VAL A 211 6.28 1.53 3.55
C VAL A 211 6.80 0.28 2.89
N HIS A 212 5.95 -0.35 2.08
CA HIS A 212 6.32 -1.44 1.20
C HIS A 212 6.81 -0.86 -0.13
N VAL A 213 7.98 -1.31 -0.57
CA VAL A 213 8.60 -0.91 -1.84
C VAL A 213 8.70 -2.15 -2.72
N MET A 214 8.24 -2.04 -3.95
CA MET A 214 8.17 -3.14 -4.90
C MET A 214 8.47 -2.68 -6.33
N GLN A 215 8.94 -3.61 -7.16
CA GLN A 215 9.19 -3.33 -8.58
C GLN A 215 8.28 -4.16 -9.49
N PHE A 216 7.69 -3.51 -10.49
CA PHE A 216 6.80 -4.11 -11.48
C PHE A 216 7.21 -3.74 -12.90
N LYS A 217 6.97 -4.63 -13.84
CA LYS A 217 7.26 -4.39 -15.26
C LYS A 217 6.12 -3.59 -15.89
N ILE A 218 6.45 -2.52 -16.60
CA ILE A 218 5.54 -1.87 -17.53
C ILE A 218 5.54 -2.68 -18.84
N PRO A 219 4.40 -3.22 -19.30
CA PRO A 219 4.37 -4.09 -20.48
C PRO A 219 4.84 -3.36 -21.75
N GLU A 220 5.63 -4.03 -22.57
CA GLU A 220 6.19 -3.51 -23.84
C GLU A 220 5.11 -3.01 -24.82
N GLY A 221 3.90 -3.57 -24.77
CA GLY A 221 2.78 -3.19 -25.62
C GLY A 221 1.89 -2.06 -25.07
N LEU A 222 2.10 -1.64 -23.82
CA LEU A 222 1.25 -0.67 -23.15
C LEU A 222 1.65 0.75 -23.57
N SER A 223 0.70 1.57 -24.01
CA SER A 223 0.93 2.98 -24.35
C SER A 223 -0.33 3.80 -24.12
N CYS A 224 -0.18 4.96 -23.48
CA CYS A 224 -1.27 5.88 -23.19
C CYS A 224 -0.73 7.22 -22.67
N SER A 225 -1.29 8.33 -23.15
CA SER A 225 -0.94 9.67 -22.64
C SER A 225 -1.58 9.98 -21.30
N HIS A 226 -2.63 9.24 -20.94
CA HIS A 226 -3.32 9.31 -19.65
C HIS A 226 -3.97 7.96 -19.40
N CYS A 227 -3.42 7.20 -18.48
CA CYS A 227 -3.82 5.85 -18.09
C CYS A 227 -4.28 5.86 -16.63
N THR A 228 -5.13 4.90 -16.26
CA THR A 228 -5.41 4.64 -14.84
C THR A 228 -4.63 3.42 -14.38
N LEU A 229 -3.72 3.61 -13.43
CA LEU A 229 -3.08 2.54 -12.65
C LEU A 229 -3.95 2.26 -11.43
N GLN A 230 -4.32 1.01 -11.23
CA GLN A 230 -5.02 0.54 -10.03
C GLN A 230 -4.04 -0.27 -9.18
N TRP A 231 -3.98 0.09 -7.90
CA TRP A 231 -3.42 -0.76 -6.86
C TRP A 231 -4.58 -1.49 -6.16
N TYR A 232 -4.40 -2.81 -6.02
CA TYR A 232 -5.32 -3.71 -5.35
C TYR A 232 -4.58 -4.39 -4.20
N ALA A 233 -5.21 -4.44 -3.03
CA ALA A 233 -4.74 -5.17 -1.87
C ALA A 233 -5.81 -6.13 -1.37
N ALA A 234 -5.42 -7.36 -1.05
CA ALA A 234 -6.26 -8.34 -0.37
C ALA A 234 -5.57 -8.81 0.91
N THR A 235 -6.30 -8.80 2.04
CA THR A 235 -5.77 -9.22 3.33
C THR A 235 -5.77 -10.73 3.51
N ASN A 236 -4.98 -11.23 4.47
CA ASN A 236 -4.85 -12.67 4.74
C ASN A 236 -4.92 -13.02 6.25
N ASN A 237 -5.30 -12.07 7.10
CA ASN A 237 -5.48 -12.28 8.53
C ASN A 237 -6.73 -13.13 8.85
N ASN A 238 -7.85 -12.90 8.16
CA ASN A 238 -9.15 -13.52 8.48
C ASN A 238 -9.58 -14.68 7.59
N CYS A 239 -9.12 -14.75 6.36
CA CYS A 239 -9.23 -15.89 5.45
C CYS A 239 -8.14 -15.77 4.40
N VAL A 240 -7.84 -16.88 3.73
CA VAL A 240 -6.84 -16.92 2.66
C VAL A 240 -7.50 -16.56 1.34
N TYR A 241 -6.83 -15.75 0.52
CA TYR A 241 -7.42 -15.22 -0.71
C TYR A 241 -8.00 -16.31 -1.63
N ASP A 242 -7.21 -17.34 -1.88
CA ASP A 242 -7.58 -18.53 -2.67
C ASP A 242 -6.74 -19.75 -2.27
N GLY A 243 -6.95 -20.88 -2.97
CA GLY A 243 -6.26 -22.13 -2.66
C GLY A 243 -4.78 -22.15 -3.02
N ASP A 244 -4.32 -21.28 -3.93
CA ASP A 244 -2.95 -21.29 -4.45
C ASP A 244 -1.93 -20.73 -3.43
N TYR A 245 -2.40 -19.96 -2.46
CA TYR A 245 -1.62 -19.58 -1.27
C TYR A 245 -1.02 -20.78 -0.52
N LEU A 246 -1.80 -21.86 -0.35
CA LEU A 246 -1.37 -23.01 0.46
C LEU A 246 -0.10 -23.68 -0.10
N PRO A 247 -0.07 -24.13 -1.38
CA PRO A 247 1.15 -24.72 -1.95
C PRO A 247 2.28 -23.69 -2.14
N TYR A 248 1.98 -22.41 -2.39
CA TYR A 248 3.00 -21.37 -2.53
C TYR A 248 3.80 -21.20 -1.22
N PHE A 249 3.12 -21.02 -0.09
CA PHE A 249 3.83 -20.83 1.19
C PHE A 249 4.55 -22.10 1.67
N CYS A 250 4.06 -23.31 1.32
CA CYS A 250 4.83 -24.54 1.54
C CYS A 250 6.14 -24.56 0.73
N THR A 251 6.08 -24.11 -0.53
CA THR A 251 7.27 -23.98 -1.39
C THR A 251 8.24 -22.96 -0.80
N LEU A 252 7.74 -21.80 -0.40
CA LEU A 252 8.55 -20.74 0.21
C LEU A 252 9.24 -21.22 1.49
N GLN A 253 8.54 -22.00 2.33
CA GLN A 253 9.11 -22.64 3.52
C GLN A 253 10.25 -23.60 3.16
N SER A 254 10.08 -24.41 2.11
CA SER A 254 11.12 -25.34 1.65
C SER A 254 12.40 -24.64 1.14
N LEU A 255 12.29 -23.36 0.76
CA LEU A 255 13.41 -22.52 0.35
C LEU A 255 14.13 -21.83 1.53
N GLY A 256 13.70 -22.09 2.77
CA GLY A 256 14.34 -21.61 3.99
C GLY A 256 13.81 -20.27 4.50
N TRP A 257 12.65 -19.81 4.02
CA TRP A 257 11.97 -18.61 4.53
C TRP A 257 11.16 -18.92 5.78
N ASP A 258 11.11 -18.00 6.73
CA ASP A 258 10.26 -18.09 7.93
C ASP A 258 8.80 -17.73 7.62
N THR A 259 8.13 -18.61 6.90
CA THR A 259 6.78 -18.41 6.38
C THR A 259 5.68 -18.35 7.46
N GLU A 260 5.98 -18.72 8.71
CA GLU A 260 5.07 -18.50 9.85
C GLU A 260 4.84 -17.00 10.09
N GLN A 261 5.85 -16.17 9.85
CA GLN A 261 5.69 -14.72 9.96
C GLN A 261 4.90 -14.10 8.80
N TRP A 262 4.91 -14.75 7.64
CA TRP A 262 4.20 -14.30 6.43
C TRP A 262 2.73 -14.70 6.47
N ALA A 263 2.46 -16.01 6.57
CA ALA A 263 1.14 -16.59 6.38
C ALA A 263 0.92 -17.79 7.34
N PRO A 264 0.91 -17.57 8.67
CA PRO A 264 0.93 -18.65 9.67
C PRO A 264 -0.26 -19.60 9.52
N HIS A 265 -1.43 -19.07 9.13
CA HIS A 265 -2.64 -19.86 8.95
C HIS A 265 -2.71 -20.62 7.62
N SER A 266 -1.85 -20.31 6.65
CA SER A 266 -1.77 -21.00 5.36
C SER A 266 -0.99 -22.31 5.44
N LEU A 267 -0.24 -22.52 6.52
CA LEU A 267 0.68 -23.66 6.68
C LEU A 267 0.24 -24.66 7.74
N ALA A 268 -0.88 -24.42 8.40
CA ALA A 268 -1.39 -25.34 9.40
C ALA A 268 -1.81 -26.66 8.74
N ASP A 269 -1.52 -27.81 9.36
CA ASP A 269 -1.85 -29.14 8.82
C ASP A 269 -3.36 -29.33 8.49
N TRP A 270 -4.22 -28.57 9.16
CA TRP A 270 -5.66 -28.60 8.93
C TRP A 270 -6.15 -27.66 7.82
N ALA A 271 -5.28 -26.78 7.31
CA ALA A 271 -5.63 -25.74 6.36
C ALA A 271 -5.97 -26.36 5.00
N THR A 272 -7.25 -26.30 4.65
CA THR A 272 -7.77 -26.61 3.32
C THR A 272 -8.50 -25.39 2.79
N CYS A 273 -8.66 -25.29 1.47
CA CYS A 273 -9.38 -24.17 0.89
C CYS A 273 -10.84 -24.10 1.36
N GLU A 274 -11.52 -25.24 1.49
CA GLU A 274 -12.87 -25.33 2.08
C GLU A 274 -12.95 -24.68 3.47
N LYS A 275 -11.92 -24.83 4.30
CA LYS A 275 -11.92 -24.31 5.67
C LYS A 275 -11.39 -22.89 5.80
N ARG A 276 -10.61 -22.41 4.83
CA ARG A 276 -9.78 -21.21 5.01
C ARG A 276 -9.87 -20.20 3.89
N CYS A 277 -10.14 -20.62 2.65
CA CYS A 277 -10.30 -19.67 1.57
C CYS A 277 -11.45 -18.72 1.86
N CYS A 278 -11.31 -17.48 1.43
CA CYS A 278 -12.38 -16.50 1.45
C CYS A 278 -13.46 -16.89 0.43
N GLY A 279 -14.66 -16.34 0.62
CA GLY A 279 -15.77 -16.52 -0.31
C GLY A 279 -16.64 -17.76 -0.06
N PRO A 280 -17.72 -17.89 -0.86
CA PRO A 280 -18.79 -18.86 -0.62
C PRO A 280 -18.40 -20.32 -0.89
N THR A 281 -17.35 -20.55 -1.68
CA THR A 281 -16.81 -21.89 -1.97
C THR A 281 -15.71 -22.31 -0.99
N GLY A 282 -15.26 -21.39 -0.12
CA GLY A 282 -14.33 -21.65 0.97
C GLY A 282 -15.04 -21.59 2.33
N SER A 283 -14.42 -20.90 3.27
CA SER A 283 -14.89 -20.74 4.65
C SER A 283 -16.16 -19.90 4.83
N GLY A 284 -16.60 -19.19 3.78
CA GLY A 284 -17.68 -18.20 3.85
C GLY A 284 -17.28 -16.84 4.43
N ALA A 285 -16.07 -16.75 5.00
CA ALA A 285 -15.46 -15.49 5.44
C ALA A 285 -15.10 -14.60 4.24
N TYR A 286 -15.00 -13.30 4.50
CA TYR A 286 -14.62 -12.30 3.51
C TYR A 286 -13.39 -11.56 4.01
N GLY A 287 -12.35 -11.51 3.18
CA GLY A 287 -11.17 -10.71 3.46
C GLY A 287 -11.49 -9.23 3.26
N GLU A 288 -10.69 -8.39 3.90
CA GLU A 288 -10.69 -6.96 3.57
C GLU A 288 -9.92 -6.77 2.27
N GLU A 289 -10.43 -5.87 1.43
CA GLU A 289 -9.77 -5.47 0.19
C GLU A 289 -9.64 -3.95 0.18
N SER A 290 -8.59 -3.41 -0.43
CA SER A 290 -8.38 -1.97 -0.59
C SER A 290 -7.96 -1.67 -2.02
N TRP A 291 -8.52 -0.61 -2.58
CA TRP A 291 -8.35 -0.26 -3.98
C TRP A 291 -8.02 1.22 -4.07
N ASN A 292 -6.96 1.58 -4.79
CA ASN A 292 -6.70 2.97 -5.14
C ASN A 292 -6.42 3.08 -6.64
N CYS A 293 -6.68 4.26 -7.19
CA CYS A 293 -6.28 4.61 -8.54
C CYS A 293 -5.25 5.74 -8.52
N ALA A 294 -4.30 5.69 -9.45
CA ALA A 294 -3.40 6.77 -9.81
C ALA A 294 -3.49 7.03 -11.31
N ASP A 295 -3.27 8.27 -11.72
CA ASP A 295 -3.21 8.63 -13.14
C ASP A 295 -1.75 8.65 -13.58
N ILE A 296 -1.40 7.87 -14.61
CA ILE A 296 -0.03 7.76 -15.14
C ILE A 296 0.00 8.02 -16.64
N ALA A 297 1.18 8.13 -17.22
CA ALA A 297 1.38 8.05 -18.67
C ALA A 297 2.40 6.95 -19.00
N VAL A 298 2.20 6.28 -20.12
CA VAL A 298 3.16 5.34 -20.72
C VAL A 298 3.43 5.81 -22.13
N LEU A 299 4.58 6.44 -22.33
CA LEU A 299 4.92 7.12 -23.58
C LEU A 299 6.09 6.42 -24.25
N ALA A 300 5.99 6.26 -25.57
CA ALA A 300 7.12 5.79 -26.36
C ALA A 300 8.32 6.73 -26.18
N GLY A 301 9.50 6.14 -26.01
CA GLY A 301 10.72 6.92 -25.91
C GLY A 301 11.08 7.61 -27.20
N ASP A 302 11.45 8.88 -27.13
CA ASP A 302 12.07 9.67 -28.22
C ASP A 302 13.56 9.30 -28.44
N GLY A 303 14.06 8.20 -27.87
CA GLY A 303 15.47 7.84 -27.86
C GLY A 303 16.30 8.57 -26.79
N SER A 304 15.71 9.45 -25.98
CA SER A 304 16.34 9.98 -24.76
C SER A 304 16.06 9.06 -23.59
N THR A 305 17.04 8.73 -22.75
CA THR A 305 16.86 7.87 -21.56
C THR A 305 15.71 8.36 -20.68
N ALA A 306 14.77 7.49 -20.33
CA ALA A 306 13.72 7.78 -19.35
C ALA A 306 14.37 8.13 -18.01
N GLN A 307 14.24 9.39 -17.57
CA GLN A 307 14.32 9.67 -16.15
C GLN A 307 12.95 9.35 -15.58
N THR A 308 12.85 8.32 -14.75
CA THR A 308 12.01 8.43 -13.57
C THR A 308 12.47 9.71 -12.90
N THR A 309 11.68 10.79 -12.96
CA THR A 309 11.98 11.97 -12.15
C THR A 309 11.73 11.58 -10.70
N ALA A 310 12.70 10.87 -10.11
CA ALA A 310 13.03 11.09 -8.72
C ALA A 310 13.28 12.60 -8.55
N PRO A 311 12.90 13.19 -7.40
CA PRO A 311 13.30 14.56 -7.06
C PRO A 311 14.81 14.75 -7.31
N PRO A 312 15.27 15.95 -7.72
CA PRO A 312 16.62 16.15 -8.24
C PRO A 312 17.68 15.63 -7.29
N VAL A 313 18.39 14.57 -7.71
CA VAL A 313 19.56 14.05 -7.00
C VAL A 313 20.70 15.04 -7.20
N ILE A 314 21.03 15.79 -6.14
CA ILE A 314 22.23 16.64 -6.12
C ILE A 314 23.45 15.70 -6.15
N PRO A 315 24.42 15.90 -7.07
CA PRO A 315 25.52 14.96 -7.25
C PRO A 315 26.42 14.93 -6.00
N VAL A 316 26.62 13.73 -5.47
CA VAL A 316 27.58 13.44 -4.40
C VAL A 316 28.99 13.66 -4.95
N PRO A 317 29.85 14.49 -4.32
CA PRO A 317 31.23 14.63 -4.76
C PRO A 317 32.00 13.34 -4.43
N THR A 318 32.55 12.72 -5.47
CA THR A 318 33.46 11.58 -5.35
C THR A 318 34.83 12.10 -4.92
N THR A 319 35.26 11.77 -3.70
CA THR A 319 36.63 12.07 -3.25
C THR A 319 37.41 10.77 -3.09
N THR A 320 38.54 10.74 -3.79
CA THR A 320 39.56 9.70 -3.93
C THR A 320 39.98 9.07 -2.60
N ALA A 321 40.13 7.75 -2.62
CA ALA A 321 40.68 6.95 -1.52
C ALA A 321 42.09 7.43 -1.11
N GLY A 322 42.19 7.91 0.13
CA GLY A 322 43.44 8.14 0.85
C GLY A 322 43.66 7.04 1.89
N THR A 323 44.87 6.52 1.90
CA THR A 323 45.37 5.33 2.62
C THR A 323 45.13 5.36 4.13
N ALA A 324 44.81 4.18 4.67
CA ALA A 324 44.58 3.88 6.06
C ALA A 324 45.77 4.21 6.98
N GLU A 325 45.46 4.68 8.19
CA GLU A 325 46.28 4.40 9.37
C GLU A 325 45.37 3.92 10.51
N THR A 326 45.69 2.72 10.98
CA THR A 326 44.97 1.93 11.97
C THR A 326 45.19 2.49 13.36
N THR A 327 44.13 2.74 14.11
CA THR A 327 44.17 2.61 15.58
C THR A 327 42.90 1.98 16.12
N THR A 328 43.15 1.03 17.00
CA THR A 328 42.29 -0.04 17.48
C THR A 328 41.26 0.46 18.50
N THR A 329 39.99 0.22 18.17
CA THR A 329 38.87 -0.25 19.01
C THR A 329 38.77 0.21 20.47
N THR A 330 37.71 0.95 20.80
CA THR A 330 36.73 0.50 21.81
C THR A 330 35.35 1.09 21.45
N ALA A 331 34.42 0.23 21.05
CA ALA A 331 33.02 0.59 20.88
C ALA A 331 32.30 0.46 22.22
N THR A 332 31.41 1.41 22.54
CA THR A 332 29.96 1.15 22.76
C THR A 332 29.28 2.43 23.27
N GLY A 333 28.50 3.05 22.38
CA GLY A 333 27.66 4.22 22.69
C GLY A 333 27.19 4.88 21.40
N ARG A 334 26.29 4.23 20.65
CA ARG A 334 25.78 4.80 19.38
C ARG A 334 24.69 5.83 19.68
N GLN A 335 25.10 7.01 20.13
CA GLN A 335 24.37 8.23 19.78
C GLN A 335 24.92 8.69 18.44
N GLY A 336 24.13 8.52 17.37
CA GLY A 336 24.48 9.10 16.07
C GLY A 336 24.55 10.62 16.22
N ALA A 337 25.64 11.23 15.75
CA ALA A 337 25.80 12.67 15.75
C ALA A 337 24.61 13.35 15.04
N CYS A 338 24.18 14.52 15.54
CA CYS A 338 23.11 15.28 14.89
C CYS A 338 23.51 15.68 13.46
N VAL A 339 22.50 15.76 12.60
CA VAL A 339 22.63 16.06 11.17
C VAL A 339 23.24 17.45 10.99
N ALA A 340 24.23 17.55 10.11
CA ALA A 340 24.86 18.81 9.77
C ALA A 340 23.85 19.83 9.21
N ALA A 341 24.24 21.11 9.23
CA ALA A 341 23.51 22.18 8.56
C ALA A 341 23.07 21.74 7.15
N TRP A 342 21.80 21.95 6.81
CA TRP A 342 21.18 21.60 5.52
C TRP A 342 21.09 20.10 5.21
N GLY A 343 21.43 19.21 6.13
CA GLY A 343 21.27 17.76 5.91
C GLY A 343 19.83 17.28 6.12
N LYS A 344 19.48 16.13 5.52
CA LYS A 344 18.20 15.44 5.77
C LYS A 344 18.15 14.96 7.21
N CYS A 345 17.13 15.40 7.94
CA CYS A 345 16.91 15.07 9.35
C CYS A 345 15.56 14.39 9.61
N GLY A 346 14.80 14.08 8.55
CA GLY A 346 13.50 13.44 8.69
C GLY A 346 12.84 13.17 7.35
N GLY A 347 11.61 12.66 7.42
CA GLY A 347 10.81 12.23 6.26
C GLY A 347 10.50 10.74 6.29
N MET A 348 9.42 10.34 5.64
CA MET A 348 8.99 8.94 5.55
C MET A 348 10.07 8.08 4.88
N GLY A 349 10.39 6.95 5.50
CA GLY A 349 11.50 6.07 5.10
C GLY A 349 12.91 6.58 5.45
N TRP A 350 13.05 7.57 6.35
CA TRP A 350 14.35 8.03 6.86
C TRP A 350 14.77 7.28 8.12
N ASP A 351 15.92 6.60 8.04
CA ASP A 351 16.44 5.76 9.12
C ASP A 351 17.58 6.45 9.90
N GLY A 352 17.87 7.72 9.56
CA GLY A 352 19.00 8.48 10.10
C GLY A 352 18.65 9.37 11.31
N PRO A 353 19.61 10.15 11.82
CA PRO A 353 19.38 11.02 12.99
C PRO A 353 18.31 12.08 12.72
N THR A 354 17.53 12.41 13.76
CA THR A 354 16.42 13.38 13.69
C THR A 354 16.72 14.73 14.31
N CYS A 355 17.89 14.87 14.95
CA CYS A 355 18.37 16.13 15.50
C CYS A 355 19.34 16.84 14.54
N CYS A 356 19.43 18.16 14.66
CA CYS A 356 20.34 19.01 13.88
C CYS A 356 21.49 19.55 14.74
N VAL A 357 22.60 19.91 14.10
CA VAL A 357 23.70 20.64 14.76
C VAL A 357 23.20 21.95 15.38
N GLY A 358 23.90 22.45 16.40
CA GLY A 358 23.51 23.66 17.12
C GLY A 358 23.29 24.86 16.20
N GLY A 359 22.19 25.58 16.43
CA GLY A 359 21.77 26.71 15.58
C GLY A 359 20.99 26.30 14.33
N TYR A 360 20.58 25.04 14.22
CA TYR A 360 19.71 24.53 13.15
C TYR A 360 18.56 23.73 13.75
N THR A 361 17.40 23.78 13.10
CA THR A 361 16.20 23.02 13.47
C THR A 361 15.79 22.11 12.32
N CYS A 362 15.33 20.90 12.65
CA CYS A 362 14.80 19.99 11.65
C CYS A 362 13.42 20.49 11.22
N VAL A 363 13.33 21.06 10.02
CA VAL A 363 12.08 21.59 9.46
C VAL A 363 11.57 20.62 8.40
N VAL A 364 10.29 20.27 8.49
CA VAL A 364 9.61 19.41 7.52
C VAL A 364 9.43 20.21 6.23
N ASP A 365 9.97 19.70 5.12
CA ASP A 365 9.75 20.26 3.78
C ASP A 365 8.55 19.57 3.12
N ASN A 366 8.59 18.25 3.07
CA ASN A 366 7.48 17.42 2.63
C ASN A 366 7.48 16.07 3.35
N ARG A 367 6.47 15.23 3.08
CA ARG A 367 6.29 13.95 3.76
C ARG A 367 7.47 12.99 3.65
N TRP A 368 8.34 13.12 2.64
CA TRP A 368 9.50 12.25 2.42
C TRP A 368 10.82 12.90 2.86
N TYR A 369 10.80 14.18 3.24
CA TYR A 369 11.99 14.97 3.47
C TYR A 369 11.81 16.06 4.53
N SER A 370 12.68 16.04 5.54
CA SER A 370 12.88 17.14 6.49
C SER A 370 14.34 17.53 6.48
N GLN A 371 14.65 18.82 6.63
CA GLN A 371 15.99 19.36 6.50
C GLN A 371 16.38 20.22 7.70
N CYS A 372 17.65 20.13 8.12
CA CYS A 372 18.21 21.05 9.09
C CYS A 372 18.37 22.43 8.47
N VAL A 373 17.60 23.42 8.90
CA VAL A 373 17.71 24.82 8.45
C VAL A 373 18.01 25.74 9.64
N PRO A 374 18.65 26.92 9.44
CA PRO A 374 19.04 27.82 10.53
C PRO A 374 17.88 28.28 11.42
#